data_AF-F1A698-F1
#
_entry.id   AF-F1A698-F1
#
_cell.length_a   1.000
_cell.length_b   1.000
_cell.length_c   1.000
_cell.angle_alpha   90.00
_cell.angle_beta   90.00
_cell.angle_gamma   90.00
#
_symmetry.space_group_name_H-M   'P 1'
#
loop_
_entity.id
_entity.type
_entity.pdbx_description
1 polymer ?
#
loop_
_entity_poly.entity_id
_entity_poly.type
_entity_poly.pdbx_seq_one_letter_code
_entity_poly.pdbx_strand_id
1 'polypeptide(L)'
;TVNSLQLGSFDHPLSESIVLSNGTLLLEPVLPNIGLKYLDLGGLFNQTIYPGVLPQTLTSLKLSNYFNQHLIVGSLPDGIKHLKMGILFNKKLIKGVLPSKLEHLELSIHYNQPIDENGILPSGLKVLVFDLFSQYDHPIEAGVFPDSLTDLKLGQDFNQSLENLPKSIKKLTICEYLDQDYFPTIPESVEDLRLFEFSDNSVLDEEWHSGLDALKSLEISERQTLLSIPSSITRLKGFTILEESNQSYRDQLSLLHSITNLKELSVFIPHHKTLQEFEIPKQIEFLKFEALSSQLFTRTLQHCYQLHTLIFSFEYKMPILPNSLPDSLTTLVLSPNQNIPFEKDALPSGLKNLSIKGYDIPLESSHFSQSIKLLEFGYDCTQTLTENNLPPEIETLIIWGFKTKIQLPLPKTLKTIYLFSGNQTILENIELFNTLLPVIRVLNSNLLSKIFDKQCK
;
A
#
# COMPACT_ATOMS: atom_id res chain seq x y z
N THR A 1 -23.01 -4.09 -22.38
CA THR A 1 -23.09 -3.14 -21.25
C THR A 1 -21.68 -2.83 -20.78
N VAL A 2 -21.12 -1.72 -21.26
CA VAL A 2 -19.79 -1.27 -20.81
C VAL A 2 -19.93 -0.75 -19.39
N ASN A 3 -19.28 -1.39 -18.41
CA ASN A 3 -19.34 -1.00 -17.00
C ASN A 3 -18.19 -0.07 -16.60
N SER A 4 -17.09 -0.10 -17.35
CA SER A 4 -15.88 0.67 -17.12
C SER A 4 -15.33 1.17 -18.46
N LEU A 5 -14.98 2.45 -18.53
CA LEU A 5 -14.38 3.07 -19.71
C LEU A 5 -13.16 3.89 -19.28
N GLN A 6 -12.04 3.68 -19.97
CA GLN A 6 -10.84 4.48 -19.82
C GLN A 6 -10.49 5.08 -21.18
N LEU A 7 -10.44 6.40 -21.23
CA LEU A 7 -10.01 7.14 -22.40
C LEU A 7 -8.48 7.25 -22.40
N GLY A 8 -7.88 7.25 -23.59
CA GLY A 8 -6.45 7.45 -23.77
C GLY A 8 -6.13 8.93 -23.95
N SER A 9 -5.72 9.29 -25.17
CA SER A 9 -5.41 10.66 -25.61
C SER A 9 -6.65 11.40 -26.13
N PHE A 10 -7.80 11.24 -25.49
CA PHE A 10 -9.05 11.87 -25.90
C PHE A 10 -9.11 13.32 -25.41
N ASP A 11 -9.30 14.28 -26.31
CA ASP A 11 -9.52 15.71 -25.97
C ASP A 11 -10.59 16.33 -26.88
N HIS A 12 -11.75 15.69 -26.96
CA HIS A 12 -12.92 16.20 -27.67
C HIS A 12 -14.08 16.41 -26.68
N PRO A 13 -15.07 17.27 -27.00
CA PRO A 13 -16.25 17.43 -26.15
C PRO A 13 -16.94 16.09 -25.88
N LEU A 14 -17.44 15.92 -24.66
CA LEU A 14 -18.21 14.70 -24.28
C LEU A 14 -19.67 14.74 -24.75
N SER A 15 -20.06 15.81 -25.47
CA SER A 15 -21.38 16.00 -26.04
C SER A 15 -21.33 16.68 -27.39
N GLU A 16 -22.26 16.34 -28.27
CA GLU A 16 -22.53 17.07 -29.51
C GLU A 16 -23.61 18.12 -29.26
N SER A 17 -23.42 19.32 -29.82
CA SER A 17 -24.38 20.42 -29.70
C SER A 17 -25.39 20.42 -30.86
N ILE A 18 -26.68 20.32 -30.54
CA ILE A 18 -27.77 20.40 -31.52
C ILE A 18 -28.60 21.64 -31.24
N VAL A 19 -28.76 22.51 -32.24
CA VAL A 19 -29.63 23.68 -32.14
C VAL A 19 -31.02 23.30 -32.63
N LEU A 20 -32.01 23.32 -31.74
CA LEU A 20 -33.40 23.08 -32.08
C LEU A 20 -34.01 24.24 -32.87
N SER A 21 -35.12 23.98 -33.55
CA SER A 21 -35.85 24.98 -34.35
C SER A 21 -36.34 26.19 -33.55
N ASN A 22 -36.44 26.08 -32.22
CA ASN A 22 -36.80 27.18 -31.32
C ASN A 22 -35.56 27.94 -30.77
N GLY A 23 -34.36 27.65 -31.28
CA GLY A 23 -33.09 28.25 -30.85
C GLY A 23 -32.49 27.66 -29.57
N THR A 24 -33.11 26.62 -28.98
CA THR A 24 -32.58 25.96 -27.77
C THR A 24 -31.41 25.05 -28.13
N LEU A 25 -30.34 25.12 -27.33
CA LEU A 25 -29.19 24.21 -27.44
C LEU A 25 -29.48 22.92 -26.66
N LEU A 26 -29.45 21.79 -27.35
CA LEU A 26 -29.41 20.46 -26.75
C LEU A 26 -27.97 19.92 -26.80
N LEU A 27 -27.58 19.23 -25.73
CA LEU A 27 -26.30 18.52 -25.66
C LEU A 27 -26.59 17.01 -25.67
N GLU A 28 -26.21 16.32 -26.75
CA GLU A 28 -26.32 14.87 -26.83
C GLU A 28 -25.04 14.22 -26.31
N PRO A 29 -25.09 13.42 -25.22
CA PRO A 29 -23.91 12.77 -24.68
C PRO A 29 -23.30 11.74 -25.64
N VAL A 30 -21.97 11.76 -25.79
CA VAL A 30 -21.22 10.76 -26.59
C VAL A 30 -20.93 9.48 -25.79
N LEU A 31 -21.02 9.57 -24.45
CA LEU A 31 -20.74 8.45 -23.56
C LEU A 31 -21.93 7.48 -23.44
N PRO A 32 -21.69 6.17 -23.25
CA PRO A 32 -22.75 5.20 -22.99
C PRO A 32 -23.58 5.58 -21.76
N ASN A 33 -24.88 5.82 -21.94
CA ASN A 33 -25.79 6.26 -20.89
C ASN A 33 -26.32 5.13 -19.99
N ILE A 34 -26.13 3.87 -20.38
CA ILE A 34 -26.60 2.68 -19.63
C ILE A 34 -25.41 1.84 -19.18
N GLY A 35 -25.34 1.62 -17.87
CA GLY A 35 -24.47 0.62 -17.25
C GLY A 35 -23.05 1.10 -16.92
N LEU A 36 -22.62 2.27 -17.41
CA LEU A 36 -21.29 2.80 -17.12
C LEU A 36 -21.19 3.22 -15.64
N LYS A 37 -20.27 2.59 -14.91
CA LYS A 37 -20.05 2.80 -13.46
C LYS A 37 -18.71 3.49 -13.16
N TYR A 38 -17.71 3.25 -13.98
CA TYR A 38 -16.37 3.82 -13.87
C TYR A 38 -15.98 4.54 -15.16
N LEU A 39 -15.48 5.76 -15.03
CA LEU A 39 -14.95 6.55 -16.14
C LEU A 39 -13.59 7.16 -15.76
N ASP A 40 -12.56 6.91 -16.55
CA ASP A 40 -11.29 7.63 -16.53
C ASP A 40 -11.17 8.43 -17.83
N LEU A 41 -11.09 9.76 -17.73
CA LEU A 41 -10.99 10.67 -18.87
C LEU A 41 -9.58 10.74 -19.48
N GLY A 42 -8.62 9.96 -18.97
CA GLY A 42 -7.35 9.71 -19.64
C GLY A 42 -6.31 10.81 -19.46
N GLY A 43 -5.44 10.96 -20.44
CA GLY A 43 -4.25 11.81 -20.32
C GLY A 43 -4.49 13.28 -20.68
N LEU A 44 -5.30 13.56 -21.71
CA LEU A 44 -5.28 14.87 -22.38
C LEU A 44 -6.59 15.67 -22.32
N PHE A 45 -7.70 15.10 -21.84
CA PHE A 45 -9.01 15.75 -21.86
C PHE A 45 -9.00 17.05 -21.04
N ASN A 46 -9.29 18.18 -21.68
CA ASN A 46 -9.37 19.48 -21.02
C ASN A 46 -10.56 20.31 -21.52
N GLN A 47 -11.64 19.66 -21.94
CA GLN A 47 -12.88 20.32 -22.37
C GLN A 47 -13.82 20.55 -21.19
N THR A 48 -14.70 21.55 -21.30
CA THR A 48 -15.73 21.80 -20.29
C THR A 48 -16.70 20.62 -20.21
N ILE A 49 -17.04 20.20 -18.99
CA ILE A 49 -18.07 19.19 -18.73
C ILE A 49 -19.37 19.92 -18.40
N TYR A 50 -20.34 19.86 -19.31
CA TYR A 50 -21.65 20.47 -19.08
C TYR A 50 -22.58 19.57 -18.27
N PRO A 51 -23.58 20.14 -17.58
CA PRO A 51 -24.62 19.37 -16.90
C PRO A 51 -25.32 18.36 -17.81
N GLY A 52 -25.56 17.17 -17.29
CA GLY A 52 -26.26 16.08 -18.01
C GLY A 52 -25.41 15.31 -19.03
N VAL A 53 -24.17 15.72 -19.30
CA VAL A 53 -23.29 15.05 -20.27
C VAL A 53 -22.71 13.74 -19.73
N LEU A 54 -22.42 13.69 -18.44
CA LEU A 54 -21.93 12.47 -17.80
C LEU A 54 -23.09 11.51 -17.44
N PRO A 55 -22.94 10.19 -17.66
CA PRO A 55 -23.99 9.21 -17.33
C PRO A 55 -24.35 9.20 -15.85
N GLN A 56 -25.66 9.22 -15.55
CA GLN A 56 -26.19 9.21 -14.16
C GLN A 56 -25.89 7.91 -13.41
N THR A 57 -25.48 6.85 -14.11
CA THR A 57 -25.10 5.58 -13.50
C THR A 57 -23.70 5.58 -12.90
N LEU A 58 -22.87 6.60 -13.18
CA LEU A 58 -21.48 6.68 -12.72
C LEU A 58 -21.39 6.68 -11.20
N THR A 59 -20.46 5.87 -10.70
CA THR A 59 -20.13 5.77 -9.26
C THR A 59 -18.68 6.17 -8.99
N SER A 60 -17.82 6.19 -10.01
CA SER A 60 -16.43 6.60 -9.92
C SER A 60 -16.01 7.36 -11.18
N LEU A 61 -15.35 8.50 -10.97
CA LEU A 61 -14.84 9.35 -12.03
C LEU A 61 -13.41 9.76 -11.72
N LYS A 62 -12.53 9.58 -12.70
CA LYS A 62 -11.19 10.18 -12.71
C LYS A 62 -11.12 11.19 -13.83
N LEU A 63 -10.91 12.45 -13.46
CA LEU A 63 -10.65 13.52 -14.41
C LEU A 63 -9.24 13.36 -14.99
N SER A 64 -9.08 13.86 -16.21
CA SER A 64 -7.83 13.70 -16.94
C SER A 64 -6.69 14.47 -16.31
N ASN A 65 -5.46 13.99 -16.46
CA ASN A 65 -4.26 14.67 -15.96
C ASN A 65 -4.19 16.14 -16.39
N TYR A 66 -4.62 16.47 -17.61
CA TYR A 66 -4.59 17.83 -18.14
C TYR A 66 -5.85 18.67 -17.84
N PHE A 67 -6.86 18.09 -17.19
CA PHE A 67 -8.12 18.78 -16.91
C PHE A 67 -7.90 19.95 -15.94
N ASN A 68 -8.17 21.17 -16.39
CA ASN A 68 -8.08 22.39 -15.60
C ASN A 68 -9.22 23.38 -15.94
N GLN A 69 -10.40 22.86 -16.23
CA GLN A 69 -11.60 23.66 -16.46
C GLN A 69 -12.38 23.85 -15.15
N HIS A 70 -13.20 24.91 -15.10
CA HIS A 70 -14.16 25.06 -14.00
C HIS A 70 -15.19 23.92 -14.04
N LEU A 71 -15.47 23.36 -12.87
CA LEU A 71 -16.62 22.49 -12.69
C LEU A 71 -17.87 23.35 -12.51
N ILE A 72 -18.95 22.96 -13.18
CA ILE A 72 -20.24 23.65 -13.13
C ILE A 72 -21.19 22.84 -12.25
N VAL A 73 -22.05 23.50 -11.47
CA VAL A 73 -23.07 22.80 -10.68
C VAL A 73 -23.92 21.90 -11.59
N GLY A 74 -24.04 20.62 -11.23
CA GLY A 74 -24.73 19.60 -12.04
C GLY A 74 -23.91 18.96 -13.16
N SER A 75 -22.67 19.40 -13.41
CA SER A 75 -21.75 18.74 -14.36
C SER A 75 -21.32 17.35 -13.91
N LEU A 76 -21.27 17.12 -12.60
CA LEU A 76 -20.97 15.84 -11.98
C LEU A 76 -22.27 15.17 -11.49
N PRO A 77 -22.59 13.94 -11.94
CA PRO A 77 -23.76 13.21 -11.47
C PRO A 77 -23.75 12.94 -9.97
N ASP A 78 -24.91 13.07 -9.31
CA ASP A 78 -25.08 12.83 -7.87
C ASP A 78 -24.77 11.39 -7.41
N GLY A 79 -24.71 10.43 -8.35
CA GLY A 79 -24.38 9.04 -8.06
C GLY A 79 -22.89 8.77 -7.79
N ILE A 80 -22.00 9.73 -8.07
CA ILE A 80 -20.55 9.56 -7.90
C ILE A 80 -20.21 9.45 -6.42
N LYS A 81 -19.48 8.38 -6.08
CA LYS A 81 -18.94 8.10 -4.75
C LYS A 81 -17.44 8.37 -4.66
N HIS A 82 -16.71 8.23 -5.76
CA HIS A 82 -15.26 8.42 -5.82
C HIS A 82 -14.92 9.39 -6.94
N LEU A 83 -14.24 10.49 -6.61
CA LEU A 83 -13.78 11.50 -7.55
C LEU A 83 -12.29 11.71 -7.39
N LYS A 84 -11.54 11.57 -8.48
CA LYS A 84 -10.13 11.97 -8.57
C LYS A 84 -9.99 13.14 -9.53
N MET A 85 -9.47 14.26 -9.03
CA MET A 85 -9.16 15.43 -9.84
C MET A 85 -7.93 15.16 -10.74
N GLY A 86 -7.85 15.90 -11.85
CA GLY A 86 -6.72 15.87 -12.76
C GLY A 86 -5.46 16.49 -12.15
N ILE A 87 -4.28 16.02 -12.55
CA ILE A 87 -2.97 16.52 -12.07
C ILE A 87 -2.82 18.04 -12.22
N LEU A 88 -3.38 18.65 -13.27
CA LEU A 88 -3.29 20.10 -13.51
C LEU A 88 -4.45 20.91 -12.91
N PHE A 89 -5.42 20.28 -12.25
CA PHE A 89 -6.61 20.97 -11.76
C PHE A 89 -6.25 21.95 -10.62
N ASN A 90 -6.55 23.23 -10.82
CA ASN A 90 -6.36 24.28 -9.81
C ASN A 90 -7.46 25.35 -9.91
N LYS A 91 -8.73 24.92 -9.99
CA LYS A 91 -9.90 25.82 -10.03
C LYS A 91 -10.63 25.79 -8.71
N LYS A 92 -11.11 26.96 -8.26
CA LYS A 92 -11.85 27.07 -6.98
C LYS A 92 -13.09 26.18 -7.04
N LEU A 93 -13.25 25.33 -6.03
CA LEU A 93 -14.46 24.57 -5.82
C LEU A 93 -15.50 25.48 -5.15
N ILE A 94 -16.74 25.40 -5.61
CA ILE A 94 -17.86 26.19 -5.08
C ILE A 94 -18.91 25.27 -4.50
N LYS A 95 -19.72 25.80 -3.57
CA LYS A 95 -20.82 25.06 -2.95
C LYS A 95 -21.73 24.39 -3.99
N GLY A 96 -22.00 23.10 -3.79
CA GLY A 96 -22.87 22.30 -4.66
C GLY A 96 -22.24 21.83 -5.97
N VAL A 97 -20.96 22.13 -6.24
CA VAL A 97 -20.27 21.62 -7.44
C VAL A 97 -19.88 20.14 -7.29
N LEU A 98 -19.61 19.69 -6.07
CA LEU A 98 -19.30 18.31 -5.75
C LEU A 98 -20.60 17.51 -5.55
N PRO A 99 -20.66 16.25 -6.03
CA PRO A 99 -21.82 15.37 -5.87
C PRO A 99 -22.21 15.15 -4.40
N SER A 100 -23.51 15.11 -4.13
CA SER A 100 -24.03 14.95 -2.76
C SER A 100 -23.69 13.60 -2.11
N LYS A 101 -23.45 12.53 -2.91
CA LYS A 101 -23.11 11.18 -2.43
C LYS A 101 -21.61 10.88 -2.47
N LEU A 102 -20.76 11.89 -2.67
CA LEU A 102 -19.33 11.71 -2.73
C LEU A 102 -18.79 11.23 -1.38
N GLU A 103 -18.11 10.09 -1.38
CA GLU A 103 -17.51 9.47 -0.19
C GLU A 103 -15.98 9.63 -0.18
N HIS A 104 -15.35 9.75 -1.36
CA HIS A 104 -13.90 9.85 -1.53
C HIS A 104 -13.53 10.91 -2.56
N LEU A 105 -12.68 11.86 -2.16
CA LEU A 105 -12.16 12.93 -3.02
C LEU A 105 -10.62 12.95 -2.99
N GLU A 106 -10.01 12.85 -4.17
CA GLU A 106 -8.57 13.11 -4.36
C GLU A 106 -8.39 14.42 -5.12
N LEU A 107 -7.68 15.36 -4.50
CA LEU A 107 -7.32 16.65 -5.08
C LEU A 107 -5.98 16.56 -5.81
N SER A 108 -5.79 17.51 -6.71
CA SER A 108 -4.62 17.63 -7.59
C SER A 108 -3.35 18.01 -6.81
N ILE A 109 -2.18 17.61 -7.32
CA ILE A 109 -0.88 18.11 -6.84
C ILE A 109 -0.79 19.64 -6.94
N HIS A 110 -1.46 20.25 -7.92
CA HIS A 110 -1.44 21.69 -8.16
C HIS A 110 -2.66 22.41 -7.57
N TYR A 111 -3.56 21.72 -6.86
CA TYR A 111 -4.71 22.38 -6.24
C TYR A 111 -4.23 23.23 -5.06
N ASN A 112 -4.32 24.56 -5.21
CA ASN A 112 -3.96 25.51 -4.17
C ASN A 112 -5.02 26.63 -4.06
N GLN A 113 -6.30 26.24 -4.11
CA GLN A 113 -7.43 27.13 -3.89
C GLN A 113 -8.02 26.87 -2.50
N PRO A 114 -8.45 27.91 -1.77
CA PRO A 114 -8.98 27.73 -0.43
C PRO A 114 -10.26 26.87 -0.44
N ILE A 115 -10.40 26.06 0.59
CA ILE A 115 -11.66 25.40 0.97
C ILE A 115 -12.08 26.11 2.26
N ASP A 116 -12.82 27.21 2.11
CA ASP A 116 -13.07 28.22 3.13
C ASP A 116 -14.57 28.40 3.45
N GLU A 117 -15.46 27.66 2.78
CA GLU A 117 -16.91 27.79 2.97
C GLU A 117 -17.59 26.45 3.29
N ASN A 118 -18.48 26.48 4.28
CA ASN A 118 -19.30 25.34 4.67
C ASN A 118 -20.17 24.84 3.51
N GLY A 119 -20.01 23.56 3.17
CA GLY A 119 -20.75 22.89 2.10
C GLY A 119 -20.07 22.92 0.73
N ILE A 120 -18.84 23.41 0.61
CA ILE A 120 -17.98 23.08 -0.56
C ILE A 120 -17.75 21.56 -0.58
N LEU A 121 -17.30 21.01 0.55
CA LEU A 121 -17.20 19.57 0.74
C LEU A 121 -18.58 18.99 1.13
N PRO A 122 -19.03 17.89 0.51
CA PRO A 122 -20.33 17.31 0.82
C PRO A 122 -20.32 16.63 2.19
N SER A 123 -21.46 16.68 2.89
CA SER A 123 -21.61 16.20 4.27
C SER A 123 -21.46 14.68 4.47
N GLY A 124 -21.31 13.91 3.38
CA GLY A 124 -21.09 12.47 3.40
C GLY A 124 -19.65 12.07 3.05
N LEU A 125 -18.75 13.04 2.83
CA LEU A 125 -17.36 12.79 2.47
C LEU A 125 -16.62 12.11 3.62
N LYS A 126 -16.01 10.95 3.37
CA LYS A 126 -15.28 10.15 4.35
C LYS A 126 -13.78 10.23 4.19
N VAL A 127 -13.32 10.35 2.94
CA VAL A 127 -11.91 10.35 2.58
C VAL A 127 -11.59 11.60 1.77
N LEU A 128 -10.63 12.40 2.25
CA LEU A 128 -10.08 13.56 1.55
C LEU A 128 -8.57 13.38 1.43
N VAL A 129 -8.08 13.42 0.19
CA VAL A 129 -6.66 13.22 -0.11
C VAL A 129 -6.13 14.42 -0.88
N PHE A 130 -5.17 15.09 -0.28
CA PHE A 130 -4.20 15.89 -0.99
C PHE A 130 -3.05 14.97 -1.41
N ASP A 131 -2.54 15.13 -2.63
CA ASP A 131 -1.40 14.36 -3.10
C ASP A 131 -0.15 14.61 -2.23
N LEU A 132 0.84 13.71 -2.26
CA LEU A 132 2.09 13.86 -1.51
C LEU A 132 2.77 15.19 -1.85
N PHE A 133 2.81 15.56 -3.13
CA PHE A 133 3.42 16.80 -3.60
C PHE A 133 2.40 17.94 -3.75
N SER A 134 1.32 17.90 -2.96
CA SER A 134 0.28 18.93 -3.04
C SER A 134 0.79 20.28 -2.56
N GLN A 135 0.48 21.32 -3.33
CA GLN A 135 0.76 22.72 -3.04
C GLN A 135 -0.27 23.38 -2.11
N TYR A 136 -1.20 22.59 -1.54
CA TYR A 136 -2.28 23.13 -0.70
C TYR A 136 -1.76 23.47 0.70
N ASP A 137 -1.77 24.76 1.03
CA ASP A 137 -1.33 25.29 2.33
C ASP A 137 -2.31 26.35 2.87
N HIS A 138 -3.61 26.05 2.83
CA HIS A 138 -4.65 26.95 3.36
C HIS A 138 -5.11 26.51 4.75
N PRO A 139 -5.35 27.45 5.69
CA PRO A 139 -5.88 27.13 7.01
C PRO A 139 -7.17 26.32 6.95
N ILE A 140 -7.33 25.39 7.89
CA ILE A 140 -8.58 24.65 8.05
C ILE A 140 -9.47 25.44 9.00
N GLU A 141 -10.54 26.03 8.47
CA GLU A 141 -11.53 26.73 9.28
C GLU A 141 -12.52 25.76 9.94
N ALA A 142 -12.96 26.09 11.15
CA ALA A 142 -13.86 25.26 11.93
C ALA A 142 -15.20 25.02 11.19
N GLY A 143 -15.56 23.75 11.03
CA GLY A 143 -16.81 23.32 10.40
C GLY A 143 -16.79 23.25 8.87
N VAL A 144 -15.69 23.64 8.21
CA VAL A 144 -15.56 23.54 6.74
C VAL A 144 -15.35 22.09 6.30
N PHE A 145 -14.55 21.32 7.05
CA PHE A 145 -14.41 19.89 6.84
C PHE A 145 -15.59 19.17 7.52
N PRO A 146 -16.29 18.25 6.83
CA PRO A 146 -17.52 17.67 7.35
C PRO A 146 -17.24 16.64 8.47
N ASP A 147 -18.15 16.53 9.44
CA ASP A 147 -18.09 15.55 10.55
C ASP A 147 -18.15 14.07 10.11
N SER A 148 -18.40 13.82 8.82
CA SER A 148 -18.30 12.47 8.23
C SER A 148 -16.88 12.07 7.86
N LEU A 149 -15.93 13.03 7.84
CA LEU A 149 -14.56 12.81 7.37
C LEU A 149 -13.79 11.98 8.39
N THR A 150 -13.33 10.79 7.98
CA THR A 150 -12.59 9.84 8.85
C THR A 150 -11.13 9.67 8.44
N ASP A 151 -10.81 9.93 7.17
CA ASP A 151 -9.49 9.70 6.60
C ASP A 151 -9.05 10.97 5.87
N LEU A 152 -7.95 11.57 6.36
CA LEU A 152 -7.36 12.77 5.77
C LEU A 152 -5.89 12.53 5.45
N LYS A 153 -5.50 12.83 4.21
CA LYS A 153 -4.09 12.95 3.82
C LYS A 153 -3.80 14.38 3.40
N LEU A 154 -2.80 14.97 4.04
CA LEU A 154 -2.24 16.28 3.72
C LEU A 154 -0.91 16.09 2.97
N GLY A 155 -0.60 17.01 2.06
CA GLY A 155 0.63 16.97 1.25
C GLY A 155 1.80 17.70 1.93
N GLN A 156 2.99 17.54 1.36
CA GLN A 156 4.27 18.02 1.90
C GLN A 156 4.35 19.52 2.17
N ASP A 157 3.60 20.35 1.41
CA ASP A 157 3.65 21.81 1.52
C ASP A 157 2.64 22.33 2.57
N PHE A 158 1.80 21.47 3.18
CA PHE A 158 0.80 21.90 4.15
C PHE A 158 1.45 22.20 5.51
N ASN A 159 1.36 23.46 5.95
CA ASN A 159 1.97 23.96 7.18
C ASN A 159 0.99 24.82 7.99
N GLN A 160 -0.21 24.29 8.24
CA GLN A 160 -1.27 24.98 9.00
C GLN A 160 -1.70 24.17 10.22
N SER A 161 -2.34 24.86 11.17
CA SER A 161 -2.89 24.23 12.38
C SER A 161 -3.93 23.14 12.05
N LEU A 162 -3.89 22.05 12.83
CA LEU A 162 -4.81 20.92 12.75
C LEU A 162 -5.94 20.96 13.80
N GLU A 163 -5.97 22.00 14.65
CA GLU A 163 -6.92 22.10 15.77
C GLU A 163 -8.40 22.06 15.36
N ASN A 164 -8.70 22.56 14.15
CA ASN A 164 -10.06 22.63 13.61
C ASN A 164 -10.50 21.38 12.84
N LEU A 165 -9.68 20.31 12.83
CA LEU A 165 -10.08 19.04 12.23
C LEU A 165 -11.30 18.45 12.96
N PRO A 166 -12.23 17.81 12.24
CA PRO A 166 -13.39 17.20 12.87
C PRO A 166 -12.96 16.01 13.73
N LYS A 167 -13.62 15.82 14.89
CA LYS A 167 -13.33 14.72 15.84
C LYS A 167 -13.61 13.32 15.28
N SER A 168 -14.16 13.24 14.08
CA SER A 168 -14.38 12.00 13.33
C SER A 168 -13.11 11.47 12.68
N ILE A 169 -12.03 12.26 12.56
CA ILE A 169 -10.77 11.83 11.94
C ILE A 169 -10.17 10.67 12.73
N LYS A 170 -10.01 9.54 12.06
CA LYS A 170 -9.41 8.29 12.56
C LYS A 170 -8.09 7.98 11.89
N LYS A 171 -7.93 8.34 10.61
CA LYS A 171 -6.67 8.19 9.88
C LYS A 171 -6.16 9.53 9.44
N LEU A 172 -4.92 9.83 9.80
CA LEU A 172 -4.25 11.06 9.43
C LEU A 172 -2.91 10.73 8.79
N THR A 173 -2.67 11.27 7.60
CA THR A 173 -1.36 11.26 6.96
C THR A 173 -0.88 12.70 6.82
N ILE A 174 0.28 12.98 7.41
CA ILE A 174 1.00 14.23 7.29
C ILE A 174 2.28 13.91 6.51
N CYS A 175 2.57 14.72 5.51
CA CYS A 175 3.82 14.74 4.80
C CYS A 175 4.38 16.14 5.06
N GLU A 176 5.58 16.33 5.59
CA GLU A 176 5.97 17.67 6.06
C GLU A 176 7.46 17.96 5.97
N TYR A 177 7.87 18.86 5.07
CA TYR A 177 9.20 19.46 5.15
C TYR A 177 9.25 20.48 6.29
N LEU A 178 9.44 20.01 7.54
CA LEU A 178 9.64 20.90 8.69
C LEU A 178 10.94 21.69 8.52
N ASP A 179 10.79 22.96 8.13
CA ASP A 179 11.81 24.02 8.25
C ASP A 179 11.62 24.82 9.56
N GLN A 180 10.74 24.39 10.48
CA GLN A 180 10.47 25.10 11.75
C GLN A 180 10.27 24.18 12.96
N ASP A 181 10.62 24.72 14.13
CA ASP A 181 10.66 24.09 15.46
C ASP A 181 9.28 23.68 16.06
N TYR A 182 8.24 23.46 15.24
CA TYR A 182 6.87 23.21 15.75
C TYR A 182 6.23 21.99 15.09
N PHE A 183 5.95 20.95 15.88
CA PHE A 183 5.14 19.81 15.47
C PHE A 183 3.65 20.10 15.73
N PRO A 184 2.74 19.88 14.77
CA PRO A 184 1.34 20.20 14.95
C PRO A 184 0.66 19.28 15.99
N THR A 185 -0.21 19.84 16.82
CA THR A 185 -1.03 19.05 17.74
C THR A 185 -1.95 18.09 16.97
N ILE A 186 -1.74 16.79 17.12
CA ILE A 186 -2.54 15.75 16.48
C ILE A 186 -3.88 15.58 17.22
N PRO A 187 -5.02 15.46 16.51
CA PRO A 187 -6.31 15.22 17.18
C PRO A 187 -6.33 13.90 17.96
N GLU A 188 -6.85 13.93 19.20
CA GLU A 188 -6.95 12.76 20.11
C GLU A 188 -7.78 11.59 19.54
N SER A 189 -8.59 11.85 18.51
CA SER A 189 -9.44 10.85 17.87
C SER A 189 -8.69 9.92 16.91
N VAL A 190 -7.45 10.28 16.52
CA VAL A 190 -6.64 9.57 15.53
C VAL A 190 -6.22 8.20 16.06
N GLU A 191 -6.45 7.17 15.24
CA GLU A 191 -6.15 5.77 15.53
C GLU A 191 -5.02 5.23 14.63
N ASP A 192 -4.85 5.79 13.43
CA ASP A 192 -3.78 5.49 12.47
C ASP A 192 -3.11 6.79 12.01
N LEU A 193 -1.86 7.00 12.42
CA LEU A 193 -1.07 8.17 12.06
C LEU A 193 0.07 7.77 11.13
N ARG A 194 0.22 8.49 10.03
CA ARG A 194 1.36 8.36 9.12
C ARG A 194 2.08 9.69 9.00
N LEU A 195 3.37 9.65 9.26
CA LEU A 195 4.27 10.79 9.26
C LEU A 195 5.34 10.52 8.20
N PHE A 196 5.17 11.11 7.02
CA PHE A 196 6.12 10.98 5.92
C PHE A 196 6.99 12.22 5.77
N GLU A 197 8.26 12.01 5.44
CA GLU A 197 9.30 13.01 5.16
C GLU A 197 9.29 14.18 6.14
N PHE A 198 10.03 14.04 7.24
CA PHE A 198 10.46 15.14 8.10
C PHE A 198 11.95 15.34 7.81
N SER A 199 12.50 16.55 7.93
CA SER A 199 13.93 16.79 7.73
C SER A 199 14.76 15.80 8.56
N ASP A 200 15.91 15.32 8.03
CA ASP A 200 16.74 14.22 8.58
C ASP A 200 17.12 14.37 10.09
N ASN A 201 16.80 15.49 10.73
CA ASN A 201 17.12 15.83 12.11
C ASN A 201 15.91 16.08 13.04
N SER A 202 14.66 15.87 12.59
CA SER A 202 13.49 16.08 13.46
C SER A 202 13.43 15.01 14.55
N VAL A 203 13.37 15.41 15.81
CA VAL A 203 13.26 14.53 16.97
C VAL A 203 11.87 14.70 17.58
N LEU A 204 11.11 13.61 17.67
CA LEU A 204 9.82 13.61 18.37
C LEU A 204 10.07 13.27 19.86
N ASP A 205 9.82 14.26 20.73
CA ASP A 205 10.07 14.22 22.17
C ASP A 205 8.98 13.47 22.96
N GLU A 206 8.72 13.74 24.24
CA GLU A 206 7.62 13.08 24.98
C GLU A 206 6.26 13.75 24.80
N GLU A 207 6.24 15.00 24.33
CA GLU A 207 5.03 15.83 24.31
C GLU A 207 4.22 15.68 23.04
N TRP A 208 4.85 15.33 21.90
CA TRP A 208 4.17 15.23 20.59
C TRP A 208 2.97 14.27 20.58
N HIS A 209 2.97 13.28 21.46
CA HIS A 209 1.92 12.27 21.55
C HIS A 209 1.03 12.38 22.80
N SER A 210 1.11 13.51 23.52
CA SER A 210 0.26 13.75 24.69
C SER A 210 -1.22 13.68 24.30
N GLY A 211 -2.00 12.88 25.02
CA GLY A 211 -3.44 12.68 24.76
C GLY A 211 -3.79 11.71 23.62
N LEU A 212 -2.81 11.12 22.93
CA LEU A 212 -3.04 10.17 21.81
C LEU A 212 -3.30 8.72 22.27
N ASP A 213 -4.16 8.53 23.27
CA ASP A 213 -4.48 7.20 23.83
C ASP A 213 -5.19 6.27 22.82
N ALA A 214 -5.90 6.87 21.86
CA ALA A 214 -6.59 6.15 20.79
C ALA A 214 -5.62 5.60 19.73
N LEU A 215 -4.40 6.14 19.62
CA LEU A 215 -3.46 5.79 18.55
C LEU A 215 -3.02 4.33 18.65
N LYS A 216 -3.33 3.53 17.61
CA LYS A 216 -2.99 2.10 17.55
C LYS A 216 -1.95 1.78 16.49
N SER A 217 -1.85 2.61 15.46
CA SER A 217 -0.96 2.43 14.31
C SER A 217 -0.15 3.71 14.10
N LEU A 218 1.17 3.54 14.01
CA LEU A 218 2.11 4.60 13.65
C LEU A 218 3.00 4.12 12.50
N GLU A 219 3.02 4.89 11.43
CA GLU A 219 3.93 4.71 10.29
C GLU A 219 4.76 5.98 10.14
N ILE A 220 6.08 5.85 10.25
CA ILE A 220 7.02 6.97 10.16
C ILE A 220 7.94 6.77 8.96
N SER A 221 8.47 7.85 8.40
CA SER A 221 9.51 7.77 7.38
C SER A 221 10.81 7.18 7.96
N GLU A 222 11.56 6.51 7.09
CA GLU A 222 12.90 6.03 7.39
C GLU A 222 13.77 7.19 7.91
N ARG A 223 14.61 6.92 8.92
CA ARG A 223 15.52 7.86 9.61
C ARG A 223 14.93 8.81 10.64
N GLN A 224 13.62 8.79 10.91
CA GLN A 224 13.09 9.55 12.04
C GLN A 224 13.56 8.96 13.38
N THR A 225 14.04 9.85 14.27
CA THR A 225 14.41 9.47 15.64
C THR A 225 13.23 9.70 16.57
N LEU A 226 12.69 8.61 17.12
CA LEU A 226 11.66 8.64 18.15
C LEU A 226 12.33 8.55 19.52
N LEU A 227 12.09 9.53 20.40
CA LEU A 227 12.49 9.42 21.82
C LEU A 227 11.40 8.74 22.66
N SER A 228 10.15 8.84 22.21
CA SER A 228 8.99 8.28 22.89
C SER A 228 7.99 7.72 21.88
N ILE A 229 7.22 6.72 22.31
CA ILE A 229 6.15 6.10 21.53
C ILE A 229 4.98 5.81 22.47
N PRO A 230 3.73 6.14 22.09
CA PRO A 230 2.57 5.82 22.92
C PRO A 230 2.47 4.33 23.23
N SER A 231 2.22 4.01 24.51
CA SER A 231 2.03 2.62 24.95
C SER A 231 0.80 1.93 24.34
N SER A 232 -0.11 2.71 23.76
CA SER A 232 -1.30 2.28 23.03
C SER A 232 -1.00 1.66 21.66
N ILE A 233 0.21 1.85 21.11
CA ILE A 233 0.61 1.35 19.81
C ILE A 233 0.62 -0.18 19.75
N THR A 234 -0.01 -0.71 18.71
CA THR A 234 -0.04 -2.15 18.38
C THR A 234 0.64 -2.45 17.04
N ARG A 235 0.80 -1.44 16.18
CA ARG A 235 1.45 -1.51 14.88
C ARG A 235 2.41 -0.35 14.71
N LEU A 236 3.68 -0.65 14.49
CA LEU A 236 4.74 0.33 14.25
C LEU A 236 5.45 0.00 12.94
N LYS A 237 5.59 0.97 12.05
CA LYS A 237 6.30 0.81 10.77
C LYS A 237 7.28 1.95 10.51
N GLY A 238 8.35 1.63 9.80
CA GLY A 238 9.42 2.58 9.47
C GLY A 238 10.34 2.91 10.63
N PHE A 239 10.23 2.16 11.73
CA PHE A 239 11.12 2.33 12.88
C PHE A 239 12.56 2.04 12.46
N THR A 240 13.43 3.02 12.60
CA THR A 240 14.81 2.93 12.12
C THR A 240 15.73 2.78 13.34
N ILE A 241 16.58 1.75 13.33
CA ILE A 241 17.59 1.56 14.36
C ILE A 241 18.96 1.92 13.77
N LEU A 242 19.52 3.05 14.19
CA LEU A 242 20.77 3.61 13.67
C LEU A 242 21.90 3.49 14.70
N GLU A 243 23.07 3.07 14.26
CA GLU A 243 24.28 3.00 15.10
C GLU A 243 25.11 4.28 14.96
N GLU A 244 24.59 5.40 15.48
CA GLU A 244 25.37 6.64 15.62
C GLU A 244 26.37 6.52 16.78
N SER A 245 25.93 5.87 17.87
CA SER A 245 26.74 5.51 19.02
C SER A 245 26.15 4.28 19.71
N ASN A 246 26.96 3.56 20.50
CA ASN A 246 26.48 2.41 21.28
C ASN A 246 25.33 2.75 22.24
N GLN A 247 25.26 4.00 22.71
CA GLN A 247 24.22 4.43 23.65
C GLN A 247 22.90 4.69 22.92
N SER A 248 22.92 5.49 21.84
CA SER A 248 21.74 5.77 21.00
C SER A 248 21.07 4.47 20.52
N TYR A 249 21.87 3.49 20.10
CA TYR A 249 21.40 2.17 19.73
C TYR A 249 20.66 1.44 20.87
N ARG A 250 21.24 1.43 22.08
CA ARG A 250 20.62 0.80 23.26
C ARG A 250 19.33 1.50 23.66
N ASP A 251 19.29 2.82 23.53
CA ASP A 251 18.12 3.62 23.86
C ASP A 251 16.97 3.31 22.89
N GLN A 252 17.24 3.20 21.57
CA GLN A 252 16.26 2.80 20.55
C GLN A 252 15.72 1.38 20.79
N LEU A 253 16.59 0.42 21.14
CA LEU A 253 16.14 -0.93 21.51
C LEU A 253 15.33 -0.93 22.80
N SER A 254 15.75 -0.17 23.82
CA SER A 254 15.03 -0.06 25.09
C SER A 254 13.63 0.53 24.88
N LEU A 255 13.53 1.58 24.05
CA LEU A 255 12.27 2.17 23.63
C LEU A 255 11.37 1.12 22.95
N LEU A 256 11.90 0.36 22.00
CA LEU A 256 11.14 -0.70 21.33
C LEU A 256 10.63 -1.77 22.32
N HIS A 257 11.43 -2.16 23.31
CA HIS A 257 11.03 -3.12 24.35
C HIS A 257 10.02 -2.56 25.35
N SER A 258 9.94 -1.24 25.50
CA SER A 258 8.98 -0.59 26.40
C SER A 258 7.53 -0.69 25.89
N ILE A 259 7.31 -0.91 24.59
CA ILE A 259 5.98 -0.97 23.96
C ILE A 259 5.40 -2.38 24.11
N THR A 260 4.82 -2.65 25.27
CA THR A 260 4.32 -3.98 25.65
C THR A 260 3.15 -4.50 24.79
N ASN A 261 2.40 -3.61 24.15
CA ASN A 261 1.24 -3.95 23.30
C ASN A 261 1.58 -4.14 21.81
N LEU A 262 2.85 -3.95 21.41
CA LEU A 262 3.26 -3.99 20.01
C LEU A 262 3.11 -5.42 19.43
N LYS A 263 2.33 -5.56 18.35
CA LYS A 263 2.07 -6.84 17.66
C LYS A 263 2.67 -6.89 16.26
N GLU A 264 2.71 -5.76 15.58
CA GLU A 264 3.25 -5.67 14.23
C GLU A 264 4.39 -4.66 14.17
N LEU A 265 5.55 -5.09 13.69
CA LEU A 265 6.74 -4.26 13.58
C LEU A 265 7.30 -4.31 12.16
N SER A 266 7.48 -3.15 11.55
CA SER A 266 8.33 -2.97 10.38
C SER A 266 9.54 -2.12 10.75
N VAL A 267 10.73 -2.69 10.65
CA VAL A 267 11.97 -2.11 11.15
C VAL A 267 13.05 -2.02 10.06
N PHE A 268 13.77 -0.91 10.04
CA PHE A 268 14.91 -0.66 9.17
C PHE A 268 16.20 -0.68 10.00
N ILE A 269 17.12 -1.58 9.67
CA ILE A 269 18.37 -1.81 10.40
C ILE A 269 19.54 -1.81 9.39
N PRO A 270 20.09 -0.63 9.05
CA PRO A 270 21.14 -0.49 8.05
C PRO A 270 22.52 -0.85 8.60
N HIS A 271 23.46 -1.03 7.67
CA HIS A 271 24.85 -1.48 7.86
C HIS A 271 25.47 -1.15 9.23
N HIS A 272 25.67 -2.19 10.05
CA HIS A 272 26.36 -2.11 11.33
C HIS A 272 27.84 -2.48 11.22
N LYS A 273 28.70 -1.73 11.92
CA LYS A 273 30.14 -2.05 12.03
C LYS A 273 30.45 -2.91 13.24
N THR A 274 29.59 -2.91 14.26
CA THR A 274 29.92 -3.41 15.61
C THR A 274 28.90 -4.37 16.20
N LEU A 275 27.72 -4.53 15.60
CA LEU A 275 26.71 -5.45 16.12
C LEU A 275 27.02 -6.91 15.85
N GLN A 276 27.16 -7.65 16.95
CA GLN A 276 27.07 -9.10 16.92
C GLN A 276 25.62 -9.56 17.17
N GLU A 277 24.82 -8.97 18.08
CA GLU A 277 23.49 -9.51 18.42
C GLU A 277 22.51 -8.45 18.99
N PHE A 278 21.21 -8.55 18.68
CA PHE A 278 20.10 -7.76 19.23
C PHE A 278 18.85 -8.64 19.38
N GLU A 279 17.85 -8.26 20.19
CA GLU A 279 16.61 -9.03 20.40
C GLU A 279 15.37 -8.24 19.92
N ILE A 280 14.39 -8.95 19.35
CA ILE A 280 13.06 -8.42 19.02
C ILE A 280 12.10 -8.69 20.18
N PRO A 281 11.16 -7.78 20.53
CA PRO A 281 10.20 -8.02 21.59
C PRO A 281 9.37 -9.30 21.38
N LYS A 282 9.18 -10.06 22.45
CA LYS A 282 8.52 -11.40 22.43
C LYS A 282 7.05 -11.39 22.00
N GLN A 283 6.37 -10.25 22.15
CA GLN A 283 4.95 -10.07 21.84
C GLN A 283 4.64 -9.89 20.34
N ILE A 284 5.67 -9.74 19.51
CA ILE A 284 5.54 -9.51 18.07
C ILE A 284 4.97 -10.74 17.38
N GLU A 285 3.93 -10.53 16.58
CA GLU A 285 3.23 -11.54 15.78
C GLU A 285 3.54 -11.43 14.29
N PHE A 286 3.86 -10.21 13.83
CA PHE A 286 4.26 -9.89 12.47
C PHE A 286 5.53 -9.05 12.50
N LEU A 287 6.58 -9.52 11.85
CA LEU A 287 7.84 -8.81 11.71
C LEU A 287 8.21 -8.63 10.24
N LYS A 288 8.50 -7.40 9.86
CA LYS A 288 9.07 -7.05 8.56
C LYS A 288 10.40 -6.34 8.78
N PHE A 289 11.47 -6.92 8.27
CA PHE A 289 12.71 -6.19 8.08
C PHE A 289 12.60 -5.43 6.74
N GLU A 290 12.46 -4.11 6.81
CA GLU A 290 12.52 -3.23 5.64
C GLU A 290 13.92 -3.30 5.02
N ALA A 291 14.94 -3.21 5.86
CA ALA A 291 16.33 -3.55 5.54
C ALA A 291 16.99 -4.24 6.73
N LEU A 292 17.79 -5.27 6.43
CA LEU A 292 18.70 -5.90 7.38
C LEU A 292 19.96 -6.31 6.61
N SER A 293 21.07 -5.64 6.87
CA SER A 293 22.33 -5.91 6.14
C SER A 293 23.24 -6.94 6.83
N SER A 294 22.97 -7.27 8.10
CA SER A 294 23.78 -8.18 8.92
C SER A 294 23.20 -9.59 8.99
N GLN A 295 23.97 -10.54 9.51
CA GLN A 295 23.51 -11.91 9.76
C GLN A 295 22.35 -11.89 10.78
N LEU A 296 21.32 -12.71 10.52
CA LEU A 296 20.28 -12.97 11.51
C LEU A 296 20.79 -14.07 12.45
N PHE A 297 21.01 -13.72 13.72
CA PHE A 297 21.45 -14.68 14.73
C PHE A 297 20.25 -15.29 15.46
N THR A 298 20.41 -16.51 15.98
CA THR A 298 19.38 -17.19 16.78
C THR A 298 18.84 -16.32 17.92
N ARG A 299 19.73 -15.60 18.62
CA ARG A 299 19.34 -14.72 19.72
C ARG A 299 18.29 -13.68 19.30
N THR A 300 18.29 -13.23 18.05
CA THR A 300 17.41 -12.15 17.58
C THR A 300 15.94 -12.46 17.69
N LEU A 301 15.56 -13.71 17.42
CA LEU A 301 14.17 -14.15 17.44
C LEU A 301 13.90 -15.24 18.48
N GLN A 302 14.86 -15.55 19.35
CA GLN A 302 14.80 -16.70 20.28
C GLN A 302 13.58 -16.67 21.22
N HIS A 303 13.07 -15.48 21.54
CA HIS A 303 11.94 -15.29 22.44
C HIS A 303 10.62 -14.96 21.72
N CYS A 304 10.62 -14.90 20.38
CA CYS A 304 9.47 -14.49 19.57
C CYS A 304 8.50 -15.67 19.33
N TYR A 305 8.00 -16.28 20.39
CA TYR A 305 7.11 -17.46 20.33
C TYR A 305 5.72 -17.15 19.75
N GLN A 306 5.38 -15.87 19.59
CA GLN A 306 4.13 -15.42 18.96
C GLN A 306 4.33 -15.03 17.49
N LEU A 307 5.55 -15.10 16.95
CA LEU A 307 5.84 -14.66 15.59
C LEU A 307 5.31 -15.67 14.57
N HIS A 308 4.30 -15.26 13.79
CA HIS A 308 3.69 -16.12 12.77
C HIS A 308 4.10 -15.72 11.35
N THR A 309 4.44 -14.45 11.12
CA THR A 309 4.85 -13.93 9.81
C THR A 309 6.15 -13.15 9.89
N LEU A 310 7.11 -13.53 9.05
CA LEU A 310 8.40 -12.86 8.90
C LEU A 310 8.62 -12.48 7.44
N ILE A 311 8.96 -11.21 7.20
CA ILE A 311 9.24 -10.68 5.87
C ILE A 311 10.62 -10.05 5.85
N PHE A 312 11.44 -10.46 4.89
CA PHE A 312 12.66 -9.76 4.49
C PHE A 312 12.36 -8.99 3.21
N SER A 313 12.58 -7.67 3.23
CA SER A 313 12.18 -6.77 2.13
C SER A 313 13.36 -6.41 1.25
N PHE A 314 14.17 -5.45 1.65
CA PHE A 314 15.34 -5.04 0.88
C PHE A 314 16.63 -5.47 1.59
N GLU A 315 17.69 -5.64 0.81
CA GLU A 315 19.09 -5.75 1.28
C GLU A 315 19.56 -7.00 2.04
N TYR A 316 18.69 -7.82 2.63
CA TYR A 316 19.14 -9.05 3.30
C TYR A 316 19.73 -10.06 2.30
N LYS A 317 21.01 -10.38 2.47
CA LYS A 317 21.78 -11.28 1.59
C LYS A 317 22.50 -12.41 2.33
N MET A 318 22.34 -12.46 3.65
CA MET A 318 23.03 -13.43 4.50
C MET A 318 22.28 -14.77 4.50
N PRO A 319 22.97 -15.92 4.67
CA PRO A 319 22.32 -17.21 4.81
C PRO A 319 21.37 -17.23 6.00
N ILE A 320 20.23 -17.91 5.85
CA ILE A 320 19.40 -18.25 7.01
C ILE A 320 20.01 -19.48 7.67
N LEU A 321 20.44 -19.31 8.93
CA LEU A 321 21.13 -20.36 9.70
C LEU A 321 20.11 -21.30 10.38
N PRO A 322 20.49 -22.55 10.67
CA PRO A 322 19.66 -23.47 11.45
C PRO A 322 19.32 -22.87 12.83
N ASN A 323 18.09 -23.08 13.29
CA ASN A 323 17.58 -22.54 14.56
C ASN A 323 17.57 -21.00 14.66
N SER A 324 17.71 -20.26 13.55
CA SER A 324 17.62 -18.79 13.57
C SER A 324 16.17 -18.28 13.51
N LEU A 325 15.25 -19.11 13.02
CA LEU A 325 13.83 -18.81 12.90
C LEU A 325 13.04 -19.52 14.02
N PRO A 326 12.02 -18.87 14.61
CA PRO A 326 11.22 -19.49 15.66
C PRO A 326 10.25 -20.55 15.11
N ASP A 327 9.97 -21.59 15.89
CA ASP A 327 9.06 -22.69 15.51
C ASP A 327 7.60 -22.26 15.31
N SER A 328 7.21 -21.10 15.87
CA SER A 328 5.88 -20.50 15.69
C SER A 328 5.64 -19.97 14.27
N LEU A 329 6.71 -19.83 13.47
CA LEU A 329 6.65 -19.18 12.17
C LEU A 329 5.85 -20.02 11.16
N THR A 330 4.82 -19.41 10.58
CA THR A 330 3.95 -20.07 9.58
C THR A 330 4.12 -19.48 8.18
N THR A 331 4.57 -18.23 8.07
CA THR A 331 4.76 -17.52 6.81
C THR A 331 6.13 -16.85 6.77
N LEU A 332 6.91 -17.14 5.73
CA LEU A 332 8.19 -16.50 5.44
C LEU A 332 8.16 -15.90 4.03
N VAL A 333 8.51 -14.63 3.91
CA VAL A 333 8.61 -13.92 2.63
C VAL A 333 10.02 -13.39 2.45
N LEU A 334 10.69 -13.83 1.39
CA LEU A 334 11.97 -13.32 0.92
C LEU A 334 11.73 -12.53 -0.36
N SER A 335 11.90 -11.23 -0.30
CA SER A 335 11.55 -10.30 -1.38
C SER A 335 12.56 -10.35 -2.55
N PRO A 336 12.25 -9.74 -3.72
CA PRO A 336 13.10 -9.79 -4.90
C PRO A 336 14.55 -9.31 -4.66
N ASN A 337 15.49 -9.75 -5.51
CA ASN A 337 16.92 -9.39 -5.49
C ASN A 337 17.73 -9.85 -4.26
N GLN A 338 17.15 -10.69 -3.41
CA GLN A 338 17.79 -11.29 -2.25
C GLN A 338 18.14 -12.74 -2.57
N ASN A 339 19.31 -12.99 -3.16
CA ASN A 339 19.85 -14.34 -3.37
C ASN A 339 20.30 -14.96 -2.03
N ILE A 340 19.34 -15.22 -1.14
CA ILE A 340 19.58 -15.73 0.21
C ILE A 340 19.72 -17.25 0.16
N PRO A 341 20.89 -17.84 0.43
CA PRO A 341 21.01 -19.29 0.54
C PRO A 341 20.34 -19.79 1.83
N PHE A 342 19.70 -20.97 1.75
CA PHE A 342 19.25 -21.70 2.94
C PHE A 342 20.30 -22.73 3.30
N GLU A 343 20.70 -22.79 4.57
CA GLU A 343 21.39 -23.95 5.07
C GLU A 343 20.41 -25.12 5.25
N LYS A 344 20.94 -26.35 5.29
CA LYS A 344 20.13 -27.52 5.58
C LYS A 344 19.46 -27.35 6.95
N ASP A 345 18.17 -27.69 7.03
CA ASP A 345 17.37 -27.59 8.26
C ASP A 345 17.16 -26.13 8.76
N ALA A 346 17.34 -25.12 7.89
CA ALA A 346 17.14 -23.71 8.23
C ALA A 346 15.66 -23.30 8.38
N LEU A 347 14.74 -23.97 7.69
CA LEU A 347 13.32 -23.65 7.72
C LEU A 347 12.62 -24.38 8.88
N PRO A 348 11.78 -23.70 9.68
CA PRO A 348 11.10 -24.32 10.80
C PRO A 348 10.06 -25.34 10.33
N SER A 349 9.90 -26.40 11.11
CA SER A 349 9.03 -27.53 10.76
C SER A 349 7.54 -27.17 10.65
N GLY A 350 7.10 -26.05 11.23
CA GLY A 350 5.72 -25.55 11.17
C GLY A 350 5.39 -24.64 9.98
N LEU A 351 6.37 -24.31 9.13
CA LEU A 351 6.21 -23.32 8.06
C LEU A 351 5.22 -23.79 6.98
N LYS A 352 4.18 -22.99 6.72
CA LYS A 352 3.11 -23.32 5.75
C LYS A 352 3.24 -22.57 4.44
N ASN A 353 3.64 -21.31 4.51
CA ASN A 353 3.67 -20.40 3.37
C ASN A 353 5.09 -19.88 3.19
N LEU A 354 5.62 -20.04 1.99
CA LEU A 354 6.95 -19.57 1.64
C LEU A 354 6.88 -18.78 0.33
N SER A 355 7.34 -17.54 0.37
CA SER A 355 7.54 -16.73 -0.83
C SER A 355 9.02 -16.46 -1.02
N ILE A 356 9.54 -16.80 -2.20
CA ILE A 356 10.93 -16.62 -2.58
C ILE A 356 10.98 -15.85 -3.90
N LYS A 357 10.94 -14.52 -3.80
CA LYS A 357 10.79 -13.65 -4.96
C LYS A 357 12.10 -13.33 -5.69
N GLY A 358 13.24 -13.42 -5.00
CA GLY A 358 14.56 -13.09 -5.55
C GLY A 358 15.43 -14.28 -5.91
N TYR A 359 14.86 -15.46 -6.17
CA TYR A 359 15.59 -16.73 -6.12
C TYR A 359 15.91 -17.33 -7.49
N ASP A 360 17.19 -17.62 -7.74
CA ASP A 360 17.62 -18.54 -8.80
C ASP A 360 18.68 -19.57 -8.32
N ILE A 361 18.65 -19.94 -7.04
CA ILE A 361 19.53 -20.98 -6.47
C ILE A 361 18.88 -22.36 -6.65
N PRO A 362 19.59 -23.43 -7.05
CA PRO A 362 19.00 -24.77 -7.18
C PRO A 362 18.36 -25.23 -5.87
N LEU A 363 17.04 -25.47 -5.89
CA LEU A 363 16.33 -26.06 -4.75
C LEU A 363 16.42 -27.58 -4.81
N GLU A 364 16.67 -28.21 -3.67
CA GLU A 364 16.42 -29.62 -3.45
C GLU A 364 15.21 -29.75 -2.51
N SER A 365 14.38 -30.77 -2.72
CA SER A 365 13.24 -31.07 -1.84
C SER A 365 13.64 -31.25 -0.38
N SER A 366 14.89 -31.66 -0.12
CA SER A 366 15.51 -31.78 1.20
C SER A 366 15.58 -30.44 1.97
N HIS A 367 15.50 -29.30 1.29
CA HIS A 367 15.50 -27.99 1.92
C HIS A 367 14.11 -27.57 2.47
N PHE A 368 13.04 -28.27 2.08
CA PHE A 368 11.68 -27.92 2.46
C PHE A 368 11.16 -28.78 3.62
N SER A 369 10.44 -28.15 4.55
CA SER A 369 9.63 -28.88 5.52
C SER A 369 8.40 -29.49 4.82
N GLN A 370 7.92 -30.62 5.35
CA GLN A 370 6.69 -31.27 4.87
C GLN A 370 5.42 -30.45 5.14
N SER A 371 5.51 -29.38 5.91
CA SER A 371 4.39 -28.51 6.27
C SER A 371 4.08 -27.45 5.22
N ILE A 372 4.98 -27.19 4.27
CA ILE A 372 4.77 -26.13 3.26
C ILE A 372 3.64 -26.54 2.32
N LYS A 373 2.57 -25.74 2.32
CA LYS A 373 1.39 -25.89 1.47
C LYS A 373 1.33 -24.88 0.34
N LEU A 374 1.97 -23.72 0.51
CA LEU A 374 2.00 -22.63 -0.46
C LEU A 374 3.45 -22.23 -0.74
N LEU A 375 3.86 -22.29 -2.01
CA LEU A 375 5.14 -21.77 -2.47
C LEU A 375 4.95 -20.73 -3.58
N GLU A 376 5.60 -19.58 -3.45
CA GLU A 376 5.63 -18.51 -4.46
C GLU A 376 7.05 -18.26 -4.97
N PHE A 377 7.22 -18.24 -6.30
CA PHE A 377 8.46 -17.90 -6.99
C PHE A 377 8.33 -16.57 -7.72
N GLY A 378 9.29 -15.66 -7.52
CA GLY A 378 9.29 -14.35 -8.16
C GLY A 378 9.72 -14.34 -9.63
N TYR A 379 9.83 -13.12 -10.18
CA TYR A 379 10.08 -12.88 -11.61
C TYR A 379 11.42 -13.44 -12.12
N ASP A 380 12.41 -13.51 -11.23
CA ASP A 380 13.78 -13.88 -11.59
C ASP A 380 14.02 -15.39 -11.58
N CYS A 381 13.04 -16.20 -11.20
CA CYS A 381 13.19 -17.66 -11.17
C CYS A 381 13.31 -18.24 -12.59
N THR A 382 14.47 -18.80 -12.94
CA THR A 382 14.71 -19.43 -14.26
C THR A 382 14.76 -20.96 -14.22
N GLN A 383 14.56 -21.54 -13.03
CA GLN A 383 14.66 -22.96 -12.79
C GLN A 383 13.58 -23.79 -13.50
N THR A 384 13.89 -25.08 -13.66
CA THR A 384 12.92 -26.11 -14.03
C THR A 384 12.36 -26.72 -12.77
N LEU A 385 11.08 -26.48 -12.50
CA LEU A 385 10.35 -27.05 -11.37
C LEU A 385 10.00 -28.51 -11.67
N THR A 386 10.34 -29.39 -10.73
CA THR A 386 10.20 -30.84 -10.81
C THR A 386 9.65 -31.37 -9.49
N GLU A 387 9.18 -32.61 -9.44
CA GLU A 387 8.80 -33.27 -8.18
C GLU A 387 9.93 -33.26 -7.12
N ASN A 388 11.20 -33.28 -7.55
CA ASN A 388 12.36 -33.37 -6.65
C ASN A 388 12.79 -32.04 -6.03
N ASN A 389 12.29 -30.90 -6.52
CA ASN A 389 12.65 -29.57 -6.03
C ASN A 389 11.45 -28.76 -5.55
N LEU A 390 10.32 -29.41 -5.35
CA LEU A 390 9.14 -28.84 -4.73
C LEU A 390 8.89 -29.50 -3.37
N PRO A 391 8.23 -28.80 -2.43
CA PRO A 391 7.80 -29.41 -1.18
C PRO A 391 6.87 -30.61 -1.47
N PRO A 392 7.04 -31.75 -0.77
CA PRO A 392 6.32 -32.98 -1.09
C PRO A 392 4.80 -32.88 -0.88
N GLU A 393 4.38 -32.00 0.03
CA GLU A 393 2.99 -31.82 0.47
C GLU A 393 2.35 -30.53 -0.06
N ILE A 394 2.97 -29.89 -1.06
CA ILE A 394 2.54 -28.62 -1.64
C ILE A 394 1.13 -28.71 -2.23
N GLU A 395 0.32 -27.69 -2.00
CA GLU A 395 -1.06 -27.60 -2.51
C GLU A 395 -1.24 -26.45 -3.50
N THR A 396 -0.53 -25.34 -3.30
CA THR A 396 -0.60 -24.15 -4.16
C THR A 396 0.80 -23.71 -4.58
N LEU A 397 0.97 -23.49 -5.87
CA LEU A 397 2.19 -22.95 -6.47
C LEU A 397 1.88 -21.63 -7.18
N ILE A 398 2.65 -20.58 -6.90
CA ILE A 398 2.53 -19.27 -7.56
C ILE A 398 3.81 -19.00 -8.34
N ILE A 399 3.68 -18.70 -9.63
CA ILE A 399 4.82 -18.52 -10.55
C ILE A 399 4.73 -17.17 -11.24
N TRP A 400 5.65 -16.27 -10.89
CA TRP A 400 5.82 -14.97 -11.54
C TRP A 400 6.82 -14.99 -12.71
N GLY A 401 7.81 -15.89 -12.65
CA GLY A 401 8.95 -15.88 -13.57
C GLY A 401 8.57 -16.04 -15.03
N PHE A 402 9.23 -15.27 -15.90
CA PHE A 402 8.99 -15.31 -17.36
C PHE A 402 9.55 -16.58 -18.01
N LYS A 403 10.64 -17.11 -17.43
CA LYS A 403 11.46 -18.20 -17.97
C LYS A 403 11.35 -19.49 -17.16
N THR A 404 10.58 -19.50 -16.08
CA THR A 404 10.38 -20.69 -15.24
C THR A 404 9.79 -21.81 -16.07
N LYS A 405 10.34 -23.02 -15.93
CA LYS A 405 9.91 -24.24 -16.63
C LYS A 405 9.26 -25.20 -15.65
N ILE A 406 8.40 -26.09 -16.15
CA ILE A 406 7.87 -27.23 -15.40
C ILE A 406 8.23 -28.50 -16.15
N GLN A 407 8.72 -29.50 -15.41
CA GLN A 407 8.91 -30.86 -15.89
C GLN A 407 8.06 -31.81 -15.04
N LEU A 408 7.24 -32.62 -15.71
CA LEU A 408 6.38 -33.62 -15.08
C LEU A 408 7.18 -34.89 -14.68
N PRO A 409 6.72 -35.64 -13.66
CA PRO A 409 5.55 -35.37 -12.81
C PRO A 409 5.77 -34.23 -11.81
N LEU A 410 4.66 -33.68 -11.30
CA LEU A 410 4.61 -32.76 -10.16
C LEU A 410 4.04 -33.50 -8.93
N PRO A 411 4.25 -32.98 -7.71
CA PRO A 411 3.67 -33.56 -6.50
C PRO A 411 2.17 -33.75 -6.62
N LYS A 412 1.68 -34.94 -6.27
CA LYS A 412 0.25 -35.32 -6.42
C LYS A 412 -0.69 -34.50 -5.53
N THR A 413 -0.15 -33.84 -4.50
CA THR A 413 -0.89 -32.98 -3.58
C THR A 413 -1.24 -31.62 -4.19
N LEU A 414 -0.61 -31.25 -5.32
CA LEU A 414 -0.76 -29.94 -5.94
C LEU A 414 -2.19 -29.76 -6.50
N LYS A 415 -2.90 -28.78 -5.95
CA LYS A 415 -4.31 -28.47 -6.31
C LYS A 415 -4.41 -27.30 -7.28
N THR A 416 -3.54 -26.29 -7.12
CA THR A 416 -3.61 -25.06 -7.94
C THR A 416 -2.22 -24.54 -8.30
N ILE A 417 -2.07 -24.11 -9.56
CA ILE A 417 -0.90 -23.37 -10.05
C ILE A 417 -1.40 -22.00 -10.53
N TYR A 418 -1.03 -20.93 -9.84
CA TYR A 418 -1.26 -19.58 -10.32
C TYR A 418 -0.07 -19.13 -11.16
N LEU A 419 -0.31 -18.85 -12.44
CA LEU A 419 0.71 -18.48 -13.41
C LEU A 419 0.55 -17.02 -13.84
N PHE A 420 1.64 -16.25 -13.81
CA PHE A 420 1.67 -14.93 -14.40
C PHE A 420 1.49 -15.01 -15.94
N SER A 421 0.60 -14.18 -16.47
CA SER A 421 0.26 -14.16 -17.90
C SER A 421 1.44 -13.84 -18.83
N GLY A 422 2.56 -13.35 -18.30
CA GLY A 422 3.79 -13.10 -19.06
C GLY A 422 4.72 -14.31 -19.18
N ASN A 423 4.44 -15.47 -18.55
CA ASN A 423 5.29 -16.65 -18.68
C ASN A 423 5.04 -17.36 -20.02
N GLN A 424 5.80 -16.98 -21.04
CA GLN A 424 5.73 -17.59 -22.37
C GLN A 424 6.18 -19.06 -22.35
N THR A 425 7.13 -19.41 -21.48
CA THR A 425 7.78 -20.72 -21.49
C THR A 425 6.80 -21.87 -21.18
N ILE A 426 5.85 -21.66 -20.27
CA ILE A 426 4.80 -22.63 -19.93
C ILE A 426 3.62 -22.49 -20.88
N LEU A 427 3.23 -21.25 -21.24
CA LEU A 427 2.06 -20.99 -22.09
C LEU A 427 2.23 -21.47 -23.53
N GLU A 428 3.46 -21.43 -24.08
CA GLU A 428 3.74 -21.88 -25.45
C GLU A 428 3.96 -23.39 -25.56
N ASN A 429 4.18 -24.08 -24.43
CA ASN A 429 4.24 -25.55 -24.41
C ASN A 429 2.82 -26.13 -24.31
N ILE A 430 2.18 -26.34 -25.48
CA ILE A 430 0.79 -26.78 -25.59
C ILE A 430 0.54 -28.11 -24.87
N GLU A 431 1.44 -29.08 -24.96
CA GLU A 431 1.27 -30.39 -24.33
C GLU A 431 1.30 -30.29 -22.80
N LEU A 432 2.28 -29.57 -22.26
CA LEU A 432 2.38 -29.30 -20.83
C LEU A 432 1.17 -28.51 -20.32
N PHE A 433 0.81 -27.43 -21.01
CA PHE A 433 -0.31 -26.57 -20.62
C PHE A 433 -1.62 -27.36 -20.60
N ASN A 434 -1.89 -28.15 -21.63
CA ASN A 434 -3.07 -29.01 -21.70
C ASN A 434 -3.12 -30.02 -20.55
N THR A 435 -1.96 -30.57 -20.17
CA THR A 435 -1.86 -31.49 -19.03
C THR A 435 -2.15 -30.79 -17.69
N LEU A 436 -1.76 -29.51 -17.56
CA LEU A 436 -1.96 -28.71 -16.35
C LEU A 436 -3.30 -27.97 -16.29
N LEU A 437 -4.12 -27.98 -17.35
CA LEU A 437 -5.43 -27.31 -17.42
C LEU A 437 -6.31 -27.46 -16.17
N PRO A 438 -6.42 -28.64 -15.53
CA PRO A 438 -7.25 -28.80 -14.34
C PRO A 438 -6.82 -27.91 -13.17
N VAL A 439 -5.51 -27.71 -13.01
CA VAL A 439 -4.90 -27.05 -11.83
C VAL A 439 -4.39 -25.65 -12.13
N ILE A 440 -4.14 -25.27 -13.38
CA ILE A 440 -3.53 -23.98 -13.72
C ILE A 440 -4.54 -22.83 -13.82
N ARG A 441 -4.15 -21.63 -13.34
CA ARG A 441 -4.92 -20.39 -13.37
C ARG A 441 -4.00 -19.25 -13.82
N VAL A 442 -4.24 -18.71 -15.01
CA VAL A 442 -3.42 -17.63 -15.58
C VAL A 442 -3.99 -16.27 -15.17
N LEU A 443 -3.16 -15.42 -14.55
CA LEU A 443 -3.56 -14.13 -13.99
C LEU A 443 -2.61 -13.01 -14.42
N ASN A 444 -3.13 -11.78 -14.48
CA ASN A 444 -2.29 -10.59 -14.59
C ASN A 444 -1.60 -10.27 -13.24
N SER A 445 -0.60 -9.40 -13.27
CA SER A 445 0.20 -9.04 -12.09
C SER A 445 -0.64 -8.49 -10.93
N ASN A 446 -1.67 -7.68 -11.22
CA ASN A 446 -2.53 -7.07 -10.20
C ASN A 446 -3.39 -8.08 -9.43
N LEU A 447 -3.83 -9.15 -10.09
CA LEU A 447 -4.58 -10.22 -9.44
C LEU A 447 -3.64 -11.18 -8.72
N LEU A 448 -2.51 -11.50 -9.34
CA LEU A 448 -1.53 -12.45 -8.81
C LEU A 448 -0.90 -11.94 -7.50
N SER A 449 -0.59 -10.63 -7.40
CA SER A 449 -0.03 -10.01 -6.18
C SER A 449 -0.93 -10.14 -4.97
N LYS A 450 -2.23 -10.29 -5.17
CA LYS A 450 -3.21 -10.44 -4.09
C LYS A 450 -3.40 -11.88 -3.63
N ILE A 451 -2.92 -12.87 -4.39
CA ILE A 451 -3.16 -14.28 -4.07
C ILE A 451 -2.37 -14.70 -2.83
N PHE A 452 -1.07 -14.43 -2.79
CA PHE A 452 -0.22 -14.81 -1.66
C PHE A 452 -0.72 -14.17 -0.36
N ASP A 453 -0.92 -12.84 -0.38
CA ASP A 453 -1.41 -12.08 0.77
C ASP A 453 -2.78 -12.58 1.26
N LYS A 454 -3.67 -12.97 0.35
CA LYS A 454 -5.00 -13.49 0.70
C LYS A 454 -4.96 -14.91 1.27
N GLN A 455 -3.96 -15.71 0.90
CA GLN A 455 -3.80 -17.07 1.45
C GLN A 455 -3.02 -17.07 2.77
N CYS A 456 -2.29 -16.00 3.08
CA CYS A 456 -1.55 -15.85 4.34
C CYS A 456 -2.36 -15.15 5.45
N LYS A 457 -3.37 -14.35 5.09
CA LYS A 457 -4.37 -13.78 6.01
C LYS A 457 -5.48 -14.79 6.30
#